data_AF-A0A7J8MPB6-F1
#
_entry.id   AF-A0A7J8MPB6-F1
#
_cell.length_a   1.000
_cell.length_b   1.000
_cell.length_c   1.000
_cell.angle_alpha   90.00
_cell.angle_beta   90.00
_cell.angle_gamma   90.00
#
_symmetry.space_group_name_H-M   'P 1'
#
loop_
_entity.id
_entity.type
_entity.pdbx_description
1 polymer ?
#
loop_
_entity_poly.entity_id
_entity_poly.type
_entity_poly.pdbx_seq_one_letter_code
_entity_poly.pdbx_strand_id
1 'polypeptide(L)'
;MFYDLFISFSSYPLNGNFAINFFRHHRRWVVERLGANAGAKELNLIKKILSLDAKNYHAWSHRQWVLQALGGWEDELDYCQQLLEEDIFNNSAWNQRYFVVTRSPFLGGLKAMRASEVRYTVEAILANPNNECPWRYLQGLYKDDIKALVNDPEISSVCLKVINTKNNYVFALKMLLDLLCHGFQPCHEFRDSVVALRTSDTDPLDPDLSMAICDILEHVDSLRASYWIWRKNKLSVATV
;
A
#
# COMPACT_ATOMS: atom_id res chain seq x y z
N MET A 1 26.21 31.74 0.99
CA MET A 1 27.35 31.51 0.05
C MET A 1 27.89 30.08 0.10
N PHE A 2 28.51 29.57 1.18
CA PHE A 2 28.88 28.14 1.27
C PHE A 2 27.68 27.17 1.35
N TYR A 3 26.58 27.63 1.95
CA TYR A 3 25.32 26.88 2.07
C TYR A 3 24.63 26.68 0.71
N ASP A 4 24.59 27.71 -0.13
CA ASP A 4 23.94 27.68 -1.45
C ASP A 4 24.75 26.88 -2.47
N LEU A 5 26.09 26.95 -2.38
CA LEU A 5 26.98 26.14 -3.22
C LEU A 5 26.85 24.64 -2.93
N PHE A 6 26.64 24.28 -1.65
CA PHE A 6 26.48 22.90 -1.21
C PHE A 6 25.10 22.31 -1.55
N ILE A 7 24.04 23.11 -1.48
CA ILE A 7 22.70 22.71 -1.96
C ILE A 7 22.74 22.45 -3.46
N SER A 8 23.42 23.30 -4.24
CA SER A 8 23.62 23.10 -5.67
C SER A 8 24.33 21.76 -5.94
N PHE A 9 25.41 21.45 -5.21
CA PHE A 9 26.15 20.18 -5.36
C PHE A 9 25.33 18.92 -5.00
N SER A 10 24.45 18.98 -4.00
CA SER A 10 23.58 17.86 -3.62
C SER A 10 22.40 17.62 -4.58
N SER A 11 22.15 18.55 -5.50
CA SER A 11 21.06 18.51 -6.48
C SER A 11 21.48 17.87 -7.82
N TYR A 12 22.77 17.62 -8.03
CA TYR A 12 23.28 16.95 -9.22
C TYR A 12 23.23 15.42 -9.07
N PRO A 13 22.91 14.66 -10.13
CA PRO A 13 22.98 13.21 -10.12
C PRO A 13 24.46 12.80 -10.05
N LEU A 14 24.97 12.61 -8.83
CA LEU A 14 26.34 12.16 -8.61
C LEU A 14 26.42 10.66 -8.83
N ASN A 15 27.12 10.26 -9.89
CA ASN A 15 27.50 8.88 -10.16
C ASN A 15 28.40 8.34 -9.03
N GLY A 16 27.79 7.64 -8.07
CA GLY A 16 28.51 6.87 -7.05
C GLY A 16 27.75 6.75 -5.72
N ASN A 17 27.32 5.53 -5.38
CA ASN A 17 26.59 5.22 -4.13
C ASN A 17 27.29 5.69 -2.84
N PHE A 18 28.62 5.81 -2.83
CA PHE A 18 29.38 6.22 -1.65
C PHE A 18 29.27 7.72 -1.35
N ALA A 19 29.31 8.55 -2.40
CA ALA A 19 29.18 10.01 -2.27
C ALA A 19 27.79 10.39 -1.78
N ILE A 20 26.73 9.80 -2.37
CA ILE A 20 25.33 10.04 -1.99
C ILE A 20 25.11 9.72 -0.50
N ASN A 21 25.66 8.59 -0.02
CA ASN A 21 25.53 8.21 1.38
C ASN A 21 26.29 9.16 2.31
N PHE A 22 27.53 9.53 1.98
CA PHE A 22 28.32 10.47 2.79
C PHE A 22 27.64 11.84 2.90
N PHE A 23 27.20 12.40 1.76
CA PHE A 23 26.48 13.68 1.73
C PHE A 23 25.18 13.61 2.54
N ARG A 24 24.44 12.48 2.48
CA ARG A 24 23.23 12.29 3.29
C ARG A 24 23.53 12.29 4.80
N HIS A 25 24.57 11.58 5.24
CA HIS A 25 24.93 11.52 6.66
C HIS A 25 25.45 12.88 7.16
N HIS A 26 26.29 13.55 6.36
CA HIS A 26 26.77 14.89 6.69
C HIS A 26 25.62 15.91 6.74
N ARG A 27 24.67 15.85 5.79
CA ARG A 27 23.48 16.71 5.78
C ARG A 27 22.63 16.49 7.03
N ARG A 28 22.38 15.23 7.42
CA ARG A 28 21.67 14.91 8.67
C ARG A 28 22.35 15.54 9.88
N TRP A 29 23.66 15.38 10.01
CA TRP A 29 24.44 15.95 11.11
C TRP A 29 24.40 17.49 11.16
N VAL A 30 24.44 18.16 10.01
CA VAL A 30 24.33 19.64 9.94
C VAL A 30 22.93 20.08 10.37
N VAL A 31 21.89 19.42 9.86
CA VAL A 31 20.50 19.80 10.13
C VAL A 31 20.14 19.53 11.61
N GLU A 32 20.62 18.45 12.21
CA GLU A 32 20.46 18.18 13.65
C GLU A 32 20.98 19.34 14.51
N ARG A 33 22.08 19.97 14.11
CA ARG A 33 22.66 21.12 14.84
C ARG A 33 21.93 22.44 14.61
N LEU A 34 21.17 22.55 13.52
CA LEU A 34 20.39 23.74 13.18
C LEU A 34 18.98 23.74 13.82
N GLY A 35 18.51 22.58 14.31
CA GLY A 35 17.25 22.45 15.04
C GLY A 35 15.98 22.57 14.18
N ALA A 36 14.83 22.74 14.84
CA ALA A 36 13.49 22.67 14.23
C ALA A 36 13.28 23.64 13.05
N ASN A 37 13.91 24.82 13.06
CA ASN A 37 13.82 25.81 11.98
C ASN A 37 14.41 25.31 10.64
N ALA A 38 15.24 24.26 10.67
CA ALA A 38 15.77 23.62 9.47
C ALA A 38 14.81 22.58 8.88
N GLY A 39 13.93 21.96 9.69
CA GLY A 39 13.03 20.89 9.26
C GLY A 39 12.14 21.29 8.08
N ALA A 40 11.47 22.44 8.17
CA ALA A 40 10.60 22.94 7.10
C ALA A 40 11.36 23.20 5.78
N LYS A 41 12.61 23.71 5.87
CA LYS A 41 13.45 23.93 4.69
C LYS A 41 13.86 22.60 4.04
N GLU A 42 14.18 21.61 4.85
CA GLU A 42 14.51 20.26 4.38
C GLU A 42 13.31 19.58 3.71
N LEU A 43 12.12 19.65 4.32
CA LEU A 43 10.90 19.08 3.73
C LEU A 43 10.55 19.74 2.38
N ASN A 44 10.76 21.05 2.25
CA ASN A 44 10.56 21.76 0.99
C ASN A 44 11.60 21.37 -0.07
N LEU A 45 12.87 21.23 0.32
CA LEU A 45 13.91 20.74 -0.60
C LEU A 45 13.58 19.33 -1.10
N ILE A 46 13.18 18.44 -0.18
CA ILE A 46 12.80 17.07 -0.53
C ILE A 46 11.58 17.07 -1.45
N LYS A 47 10.59 17.94 -1.23
CA LYS A 47 9.44 18.11 -2.13
C LYS A 47 9.89 18.46 -3.55
N LYS A 48 10.88 19.35 -3.70
CA LYS A 48 11.47 19.67 -5.02
C LYS A 48 12.15 18.46 -5.66
N ILE A 49 12.92 17.68 -4.89
CA ILE A 49 13.56 16.46 -5.40
C ILE A 49 12.50 15.44 -5.86
N LEU A 50 11.45 15.25 -5.06
CA LEU A 50 10.35 14.34 -5.39
C LEU A 50 9.51 14.81 -6.58
N SER A 51 9.43 16.12 -6.84
CA SER A 51 8.80 16.62 -8.07
C SER A 51 9.58 16.27 -9.34
N LEU A 52 10.89 16.01 -9.24
CA LEU A 52 11.72 15.55 -10.36
C LEU A 52 11.71 14.03 -10.47
N ASP A 53 11.74 13.32 -9.33
CA ASP A 53 11.68 11.88 -9.23
C ASP A 53 10.80 11.46 -8.03
N ALA A 54 9.52 11.24 -8.30
CA ALA A 54 8.51 10.91 -7.28
C ALA A 54 8.78 9.58 -6.57
N LYS A 55 9.60 8.70 -7.16
CA LYS A 55 9.90 7.37 -6.64
C LYS A 55 11.29 7.27 -6.02
N ASN A 56 11.98 8.41 -5.84
CA ASN A 56 13.31 8.44 -5.28
C ASN A 56 13.37 7.88 -3.85
N TYR A 57 13.90 6.67 -3.71
CA TYR A 57 13.97 5.96 -2.43
C TYR A 57 14.77 6.74 -1.36
N HIS A 58 15.87 7.39 -1.77
CA HIS A 58 16.71 8.14 -0.83
C HIS A 58 16.02 9.40 -0.33
N ALA A 59 15.28 10.10 -1.18
CA ALA A 59 14.49 11.27 -0.81
C ALA A 59 13.39 10.89 0.20
N TRP A 60 12.65 9.81 -0.05
CA TRP A 60 11.63 9.30 0.88
C TRP A 60 12.22 8.87 2.22
N SER A 61 13.31 8.10 2.22
CA SER A 61 14.01 7.70 3.45
C SER A 61 14.52 8.91 4.24
N HIS A 62 15.02 9.94 3.53
CA HIS A 62 15.45 11.16 4.19
C HIS A 62 14.26 11.94 4.78
N ARG A 63 13.13 12.02 4.06
CA ARG A 63 11.90 12.67 4.52
C ARG A 63 11.40 12.07 5.83
N GLN A 64 11.32 10.74 5.90
CA GLN A 64 10.90 10.03 7.12
C GLN A 64 11.83 10.33 8.31
N TRP A 65 13.14 10.38 8.07
CA TRP A 65 14.09 10.79 9.10
C TRP A 65 13.88 12.24 9.55
N VAL A 66 13.65 13.18 8.62
CA VAL A 66 13.37 14.60 8.95
C VAL A 66 12.14 14.69 9.85
N LEU A 67 11.06 14.00 9.50
CA LEU A 67 9.83 13.97 10.30
C LEU A 67 10.08 13.44 11.72
N GLN A 68 10.82 12.34 11.84
CA GLN A 68 11.13 11.72 13.13
C GLN A 68 12.07 12.55 14.00
N ALA A 69 13.09 13.15 13.41
CA ALA A 69 14.14 13.85 14.15
C ALA A 69 13.80 15.32 14.43
N LEU A 70 13.04 15.97 13.53
CA LEU A 70 12.88 17.43 13.50
C LEU A 70 11.41 17.88 13.50
N GLY A 71 10.45 16.97 13.29
CA GLY A 71 9.03 17.29 13.22
C GLY A 71 8.56 17.71 11.82
N GLY A 72 7.46 18.45 11.75
CA GLY A 72 6.78 18.82 10.50
C GLY A 72 5.77 17.76 10.03
N TRP A 73 5.05 17.15 10.98
CA TRP A 73 4.06 16.10 10.72
C TRP A 73 2.71 16.66 10.30
N GLU A 74 2.44 17.91 10.64
CA GLU A 74 1.14 18.58 10.53
C GLU A 74 0.62 18.58 9.09
N ASP A 75 1.50 18.88 8.13
CA ASP A 75 1.15 18.97 6.71
C ASP A 75 1.44 17.67 5.94
N GLU A 76 2.00 16.65 6.60
CA GLU A 76 2.55 15.49 5.89
C GLU A 76 1.46 14.57 5.34
N LEU A 77 0.32 14.46 6.04
CA LEU A 77 -0.82 13.66 5.55
C LEU A 77 -1.47 14.33 4.33
N ASP A 78 -1.60 15.66 4.36
CA ASP A 78 -2.11 16.47 3.23
C ASP A 78 -1.16 16.39 2.04
N TYR A 79 0.15 16.38 2.29
CA TYR A 79 1.14 16.16 1.23
C TYR A 79 1.01 14.76 0.59
N CYS A 80 0.77 13.71 1.40
CA CYS A 80 0.49 12.38 0.85
C CYS A 80 -0.78 12.37 0.02
N GLN A 81 -1.83 13.07 0.47
CA GLN A 81 -3.08 13.21 -0.28
C GLN A 81 -2.84 13.91 -1.64
N GLN A 82 -2.13 15.04 -1.65
CA GLN A 82 -1.79 15.75 -2.89
C GLN A 82 -1.10 14.82 -3.91
N LEU A 83 -0.12 14.03 -3.46
CA LEU A 83 0.61 13.11 -4.33
C LEU A 83 -0.26 11.97 -4.88
N LEU A 84 -1.25 11.51 -4.11
CA LEU A 84 -2.17 10.45 -4.52
C LEU A 84 -3.30 10.98 -5.42
N GLU A 85 -3.66 12.25 -5.29
CA GLU A 85 -4.53 12.95 -6.23
C GLU A 85 -3.83 13.16 -7.59
N GLU A 86 -2.52 13.42 -7.58
CA GLU A 86 -1.70 13.52 -8.79
C GLU A 86 -1.44 12.15 -9.45
N ASP A 87 -1.08 11.13 -8.66
CA ASP A 87 -0.85 9.76 -9.13
C ASP A 87 -1.26 8.72 -8.08
N ILE A 88 -2.46 8.16 -8.24
CA ILE A 88 -2.99 7.13 -7.35
C ILE A 88 -2.18 5.82 -7.39
N PHE A 89 -1.36 5.60 -8.42
CA PHE A 89 -0.48 4.43 -8.56
C PHE A 89 0.90 4.64 -7.89
N ASN A 90 1.11 5.78 -7.23
CA ASN A 90 2.35 6.06 -6.53
C ASN A 90 2.47 5.25 -5.22
N ASN A 91 3.08 4.07 -5.31
CA ASN A 91 3.34 3.22 -4.14
C ASN A 91 4.16 3.91 -3.04
N SER A 92 5.06 4.83 -3.39
CA SER A 92 5.85 5.54 -2.38
C SER A 92 4.99 6.50 -1.56
N ALA A 93 4.00 7.16 -2.19
CA ALA A 93 3.03 8.01 -1.49
C ALA A 93 2.12 7.18 -0.56
N TRP A 94 1.62 6.03 -1.02
CA TRP A 94 0.87 5.09 -0.15
C TRP A 94 1.69 4.60 1.05
N ASN A 95 2.96 4.24 0.82
CA ASN A 95 3.86 3.84 1.90
C ASN A 95 4.14 5.00 2.87
N GLN A 96 4.30 6.23 2.36
CA GLN A 96 4.46 7.40 3.21
C GLN A 96 3.19 7.66 4.03
N ARG A 97 2.01 7.57 3.42
CA ARG A 97 0.73 7.70 4.12
C ARG A 97 0.63 6.70 5.28
N TYR A 98 1.05 5.45 5.06
CA TYR A 98 1.07 4.42 6.13
C TYR A 98 2.04 4.79 7.25
N PHE A 99 3.23 5.26 6.88
CA PHE A 99 4.22 5.75 7.83
C PHE A 99 3.67 6.90 8.69
N VAL A 100 3.02 7.89 8.08
CA VAL A 100 2.43 9.05 8.78
C VAL A 100 1.34 8.60 9.74
N VAL A 101 0.39 7.79 9.27
CA VAL A 101 -0.71 7.26 10.09
C VAL A 101 -0.20 6.45 11.29
N THR A 102 0.90 5.71 11.13
CA THR A 102 1.42 4.83 12.19
C THR A 102 2.44 5.48 13.11
N ARG A 103 3.16 6.52 12.65
CA ARG A 103 4.29 7.12 13.38
C ARG A 103 4.05 8.56 13.84
N SER A 104 3.07 9.26 13.26
CA SER A 104 2.76 10.63 13.66
C SER A 104 2.33 10.67 15.13
N PRO A 105 2.92 11.55 15.96
CA PRO A 105 2.51 11.71 17.35
C PRO A 105 1.12 12.34 17.50
N PHE A 106 0.57 12.94 16.44
CA PHE A 106 -0.68 13.71 16.48
C PHE A 106 -1.92 12.90 16.08
N LEU A 107 -1.75 11.81 15.33
CA LEU A 107 -2.87 11.07 14.73
C LEU A 107 -3.40 9.93 15.61
N GLY A 108 -2.75 9.61 16.73
CA GLY A 108 -3.19 8.52 17.62
C GLY A 108 -2.99 7.11 17.06
N GLY A 109 -2.26 6.97 15.95
CA GLY A 109 -1.90 5.68 15.35
C GLY A 109 -3.05 4.98 14.63
N LEU A 110 -2.81 3.71 14.27
CA LEU A 110 -3.79 2.89 13.53
C LEU A 110 -5.13 2.78 14.23
N LYS A 111 -5.16 2.68 15.57
CA LYS A 111 -6.42 2.51 16.31
C LYS A 111 -7.39 3.68 16.08
N ALA A 112 -6.88 4.91 16.04
CA ALA A 112 -7.71 6.10 15.84
C ALA A 112 -8.04 6.33 14.35
N MET A 113 -7.06 6.09 13.47
CA MET A 113 -7.17 6.42 12.05
C MET A 113 -7.81 5.32 11.19
N ARG A 114 -7.89 4.08 11.65
CA ARG A 114 -8.31 2.92 10.84
C ARG A 114 -9.62 3.18 10.09
N ALA A 115 -10.66 3.65 10.77
CA ALA A 115 -11.97 3.82 10.13
C ALA A 115 -11.95 4.86 9.00
N SER A 116 -11.23 5.98 9.14
CA SER A 116 -11.12 6.97 8.06
C SER A 116 -10.24 6.47 6.92
N GLU A 117 -9.14 5.79 7.24
CA GLU A 117 -8.21 5.26 6.24
C GLU A 117 -8.81 4.10 5.45
N VAL A 118 -9.63 3.26 6.07
CA VAL A 118 -10.38 2.20 5.38
C VAL A 118 -11.32 2.81 4.35
N ARG A 119 -12.14 3.81 4.74
CA ARG A 119 -13.04 4.49 3.79
C ARG A 119 -12.29 5.11 2.62
N TYR A 120 -11.22 5.86 2.91
CA TYR A 120 -10.37 6.48 1.88
C TYR A 120 -9.81 5.42 0.91
N THR A 121 -9.36 4.30 1.45
CA THR A 121 -8.78 3.21 0.64
C THR A 121 -9.84 2.48 -0.18
N VAL A 122 -11.03 2.26 0.38
CA VAL A 122 -12.17 1.67 -0.33
C VAL A 122 -12.60 2.55 -1.50
N GLU A 123 -12.67 3.87 -1.31
CA GLU A 123 -12.94 4.81 -2.40
C GLU A 123 -11.89 4.72 -3.51
N ALA A 124 -10.60 4.67 -3.15
CA ALA A 124 -9.51 4.51 -4.11
C ALA A 124 -9.58 3.17 -4.87
N ILE A 125 -9.94 2.07 -4.20
CA ILE A 125 -10.15 0.75 -4.81
C ILE A 125 -11.31 0.79 -5.80
N LEU A 126 -12.46 1.34 -5.41
CA LEU A 126 -13.64 1.39 -6.28
C LEU A 126 -13.39 2.24 -7.52
N ALA A 127 -12.59 3.31 -7.40
CA ALA A 127 -12.19 4.12 -8.54
C ALA A 127 -11.21 3.39 -9.48
N ASN A 128 -10.23 2.65 -8.94
CA ASN A 128 -9.21 1.94 -9.72
C ASN A 128 -8.96 0.52 -9.18
N PRO A 129 -9.83 -0.46 -9.48
CA PRO A 129 -9.74 -1.79 -8.88
C PRO A 129 -8.47 -2.58 -9.24
N ASN A 130 -7.85 -2.25 -10.39
CA ASN A 130 -6.60 -2.86 -10.85
C ASN A 130 -5.34 -2.28 -10.19
N ASN A 131 -5.46 -1.25 -9.35
CA ASN A 131 -4.33 -0.67 -8.65
C ASN A 131 -4.01 -1.51 -7.40
N GLU A 132 -2.86 -2.19 -7.38
CA GLU A 132 -2.44 -3.02 -6.24
C GLU A 132 -2.16 -2.20 -4.96
N CYS A 133 -1.76 -0.93 -5.09
CA CYS A 133 -1.31 -0.11 -3.97
C CYS A 133 -2.35 0.04 -2.85
N PRO A 134 -3.61 0.47 -3.12
CA PRO A 134 -4.62 0.60 -2.08
C PRO A 134 -5.02 -0.75 -1.48
N TRP A 135 -5.03 -1.85 -2.24
CA TRP A 135 -5.28 -3.18 -1.67
C TRP A 135 -4.22 -3.57 -0.65
N ARG A 136 -2.93 -3.34 -0.94
CA ARG A 136 -1.84 -3.59 0.02
C ARG A 136 -1.89 -2.65 1.21
N TYR A 137 -2.24 -1.39 0.99
CA TYR A 137 -2.42 -0.41 2.06
C TYR A 137 -3.52 -0.87 3.02
N LEU A 138 -4.67 -1.31 2.49
CA LEU A 138 -5.80 -1.84 3.26
C LEU A 138 -5.36 -3.01 4.13
N GLN A 139 -4.62 -3.99 3.60
CA GLN A 139 -4.06 -5.09 4.41
C GLN A 139 -3.14 -4.57 5.52
N GLY A 140 -2.31 -3.56 5.22
CA GLY A 140 -1.41 -2.94 6.19
C GLY A 140 -2.12 -2.34 7.41
N LEU A 141 -3.33 -1.77 7.24
CA LEU A 141 -4.11 -1.17 8.33
C LEU A 141 -4.51 -2.17 9.43
N TYR A 142 -4.45 -3.47 9.12
CA TYR A 142 -4.81 -4.58 10.02
C TYR A 142 -3.63 -5.53 10.28
N LYS A 143 -2.39 -5.12 10.01
CA LYS A 143 -1.19 -5.97 10.14
C LYS A 143 -1.11 -6.73 11.47
N ASP A 144 -1.54 -6.10 12.56
CA ASP A 144 -1.50 -6.67 13.92
C ASP A 144 -2.86 -7.24 14.40
N ASP A 145 -3.91 -7.17 13.57
CA ASP A 145 -5.28 -7.55 13.93
C ASP A 145 -6.06 -8.16 12.75
N ILE A 146 -5.68 -9.37 12.37
CA ILE A 146 -6.30 -10.13 11.28
C ILE A 146 -7.78 -10.44 11.58
N LYS A 147 -8.15 -10.59 12.86
CA LYS A 147 -9.55 -10.82 13.23
C LYS A 147 -10.42 -9.61 12.93
N ALA A 148 -9.91 -8.39 13.19
CA ALA A 148 -10.62 -7.18 12.78
C ALA A 148 -10.74 -7.07 11.26
N LEU A 149 -9.72 -7.48 10.49
CA LEU A 149 -9.79 -7.51 9.01
C LEU A 149 -10.95 -8.38 8.52
N VAL A 150 -11.06 -9.61 9.04
CA VAL A 150 -12.09 -10.57 8.66
C VAL A 150 -13.50 -10.10 9.03
N ASN A 151 -13.64 -9.42 10.17
CA ASN A 151 -14.91 -8.95 10.67
C ASN A 151 -15.32 -7.57 10.12
N ASP A 152 -14.48 -6.92 9.30
CA ASP A 152 -14.79 -5.60 8.78
C ASP A 152 -15.76 -5.69 7.58
N PRO A 153 -16.98 -5.13 7.70
CA PRO A 153 -17.97 -5.21 6.64
C PRO A 153 -17.59 -4.38 5.41
N GLU A 154 -16.78 -3.32 5.54
CA GLU A 154 -16.38 -2.50 4.39
C GLU A 154 -15.49 -3.30 3.42
N ILE A 155 -14.64 -4.18 3.96
CA ILE A 155 -13.70 -5.00 3.19
C ILE A 155 -14.43 -6.07 2.39
N SER A 156 -15.35 -6.78 3.04
CA SER A 156 -16.18 -7.76 2.34
C SER A 156 -17.04 -7.09 1.27
N SER A 157 -17.68 -5.96 1.59
CA SER A 157 -18.47 -5.17 0.63
C SER A 157 -17.65 -4.71 -0.58
N VAL A 158 -16.42 -4.19 -0.40
CA VAL A 158 -15.60 -3.75 -1.53
C VAL A 158 -15.17 -4.92 -2.41
N CYS A 159 -14.80 -6.06 -1.83
CA CYS A 159 -14.48 -7.27 -2.59
C CYS A 159 -15.67 -7.69 -3.46
N LEU A 160 -16.87 -7.77 -2.88
CA LEU A 160 -18.08 -8.15 -3.60
C LEU A 160 -18.42 -7.19 -4.73
N LYS A 161 -18.38 -5.87 -4.46
CA LYS A 161 -18.62 -4.83 -5.47
C LYS A 161 -17.66 -4.95 -6.65
N VAL A 162 -16.37 -5.12 -6.39
CA VAL A 162 -15.35 -5.25 -7.44
C VAL A 162 -15.54 -6.54 -8.23
N ILE A 163 -15.76 -7.68 -7.57
CA ILE A 163 -16.01 -8.98 -8.23
C ILE A 163 -17.23 -8.87 -9.15
N ASN A 164 -18.30 -8.21 -8.70
CA ASN A 164 -19.53 -8.01 -9.48
C ASN A 164 -19.35 -7.17 -10.75
N THR A 165 -18.30 -6.34 -10.84
CA THR A 165 -18.01 -5.61 -12.08
C THR A 165 -17.51 -6.51 -13.22
N LYS A 166 -17.12 -7.76 -12.91
CA LYS A 166 -16.57 -8.76 -13.84
C LYS A 166 -15.33 -8.30 -14.62
N ASN A 167 -14.70 -7.22 -14.19
CA ASN A 167 -13.44 -6.73 -14.74
C ASN A 167 -12.47 -6.38 -13.61
N ASN A 168 -11.16 -6.52 -13.84
CA ASN A 168 -10.11 -6.13 -12.88
C ASN A 168 -10.26 -6.72 -11.46
N TYR A 169 -10.84 -7.90 -11.33
CA TYR A 169 -11.21 -8.51 -10.05
C TYR A 169 -10.09 -9.33 -9.39
N VAL A 170 -8.90 -9.43 -10.01
CA VAL A 170 -7.78 -10.27 -9.53
C VAL A 170 -7.40 -9.94 -8.09
N PHE A 171 -7.26 -8.65 -7.75
CA PHE A 171 -6.89 -8.25 -6.39
C PHE A 171 -8.03 -8.44 -5.39
N ALA A 172 -9.28 -8.28 -5.81
CA ALA A 172 -10.45 -8.58 -4.98
C ALA A 172 -10.56 -10.07 -4.68
N LEU A 173 -10.31 -10.94 -5.67
CA LEU A 173 -10.26 -12.39 -5.47
C LEU A 173 -9.12 -12.80 -4.55
N LYS A 174 -7.93 -12.19 -4.69
CA LYS A 174 -6.81 -12.42 -3.77
C LYS A 174 -7.16 -12.02 -2.34
N MET A 175 -7.75 -10.84 -2.15
CA MET A 175 -8.20 -10.39 -0.84
C MET A 175 -9.26 -11.35 -0.26
N LEU A 176 -10.25 -11.75 -1.06
CA LEU A 176 -11.28 -12.70 -0.63
C LEU A 176 -10.67 -14.04 -0.23
N LEU A 177 -9.71 -14.56 -0.99
CA LEU A 177 -9.00 -15.79 -0.65
C LEU A 177 -8.26 -15.67 0.69
N ASP A 178 -7.58 -14.54 0.93
CA ASP A 178 -6.90 -14.29 2.20
C ASP A 178 -7.91 -14.23 3.36
N LEU A 179 -9.07 -13.59 3.16
CA LEU A 179 -10.15 -13.56 4.16
C LEU A 179 -10.69 -14.96 4.48
N LEU A 180 -10.94 -15.79 3.46
CA LEU A 180 -11.40 -17.17 3.63
C LEU A 180 -10.39 -18.01 4.42
N CYS A 181 -9.10 -17.88 4.10
CA CYS A 181 -8.01 -18.54 4.83
C CYS A 181 -7.95 -18.14 6.31
N HIS A 182 -8.48 -16.97 6.67
CA HIS A 182 -8.54 -16.46 8.03
C HIS A 182 -9.90 -16.70 8.74
N GLY A 183 -10.79 -17.50 8.13
CA GLY A 183 -12.04 -17.93 8.74
C GLY A 183 -13.26 -17.07 8.39
N PHE A 184 -13.16 -16.22 7.36
CA PHE A 184 -14.33 -15.52 6.83
C PHE A 184 -15.38 -16.51 6.32
N GLN A 185 -16.64 -16.29 6.71
CA GLN A 185 -17.77 -17.09 6.25
C GLN A 185 -18.50 -16.32 5.14
N PRO A 186 -18.33 -16.70 3.86
CA PRO A 186 -18.92 -15.99 2.74
C PRO A 186 -20.45 -16.20 2.70
N CYS A 187 -21.20 -15.13 2.40
CA CYS A 187 -22.62 -15.25 2.08
C CYS A 187 -22.82 -15.94 0.70
N HIS A 188 -24.05 -16.37 0.43
CA HIS A 188 -24.40 -17.02 -0.83
C HIS A 188 -24.06 -16.13 -2.05
N GLU A 189 -24.22 -14.81 -1.90
CA GLU A 189 -23.93 -13.83 -2.95
C GLU A 189 -22.47 -13.88 -3.41
N PHE A 190 -21.50 -14.06 -2.50
CA PHE A 190 -20.09 -14.22 -2.89
C PHE A 190 -19.88 -15.46 -3.77
N ARG A 191 -20.54 -16.57 -3.43
CA ARG A 191 -20.44 -17.80 -4.22
C ARG A 191 -21.00 -17.57 -5.61
N ASP A 192 -22.17 -16.96 -5.72
CA ASP A 192 -22.82 -16.67 -7.01
C ASP A 192 -21.95 -15.75 -7.88
N SER A 193 -21.40 -14.69 -7.29
CA SER A 193 -20.51 -13.74 -7.98
C SER A 193 -19.24 -14.40 -8.49
N VAL A 194 -18.60 -15.26 -7.70
CA VAL A 194 -17.38 -15.99 -8.10
C VAL A 194 -17.68 -17.03 -9.18
N VAL A 195 -18.79 -17.77 -9.06
CA VAL A 195 -19.25 -18.73 -10.07
C VAL A 195 -19.46 -18.03 -11.41
N ALA A 196 -20.06 -16.83 -11.40
CA ALA A 196 -20.32 -16.03 -12.60
C ALA A 196 -19.06 -15.52 -13.33
N LEU A 197 -17.87 -15.66 -12.73
CA LEU A 197 -16.58 -15.32 -13.36
C LEU A 197 -15.95 -16.49 -14.13
N ARG A 198 -16.46 -17.72 -13.99
CA ARG A 198 -15.90 -18.89 -14.69
C ARG A 198 -16.23 -18.83 -16.17
N THR A 199 -15.24 -19.13 -17.00
CA THR A 199 -15.35 -19.15 -18.47
C THR A 199 -15.53 -20.55 -19.04
N SER A 200 -15.39 -21.62 -18.23
CA SER A 200 -15.57 -23.01 -18.65
C SER A 200 -16.51 -23.79 -17.72
N ASP A 201 -17.56 -24.37 -18.31
CA ASP A 201 -18.58 -25.22 -17.65
C ASP A 201 -18.08 -26.63 -17.30
N THR A 202 -16.81 -26.96 -17.54
CA THR A 202 -16.37 -28.37 -17.66
C THR A 202 -15.99 -29.06 -16.36
N ASP A 203 -15.79 -28.34 -15.24
CA ASP A 203 -15.52 -28.96 -13.93
C ASP A 203 -16.52 -28.47 -12.87
N PRO A 204 -17.12 -29.37 -12.06
CA PRO A 204 -17.95 -28.96 -10.94
C PRO A 204 -17.15 -28.05 -10.01
N LEU A 205 -17.78 -27.00 -9.49
CA LEU A 205 -17.14 -26.12 -8.52
C LEU A 205 -16.69 -26.98 -7.34
N ASP A 206 -15.41 -26.89 -6.97
CA ASP A 206 -14.96 -27.41 -5.70
C ASP A 206 -15.89 -26.85 -4.60
N PRO A 207 -16.42 -27.69 -3.67
CA PRO A 207 -17.35 -27.22 -2.65
C PRO A 207 -16.73 -26.14 -1.75
N ASP A 208 -15.40 -26.14 -1.66
CA ASP A 208 -14.60 -25.08 -1.06
C ASP A 208 -14.39 -23.91 -2.05
N LEU A 209 -14.98 -22.77 -1.70
CA LEU A 209 -14.86 -21.51 -2.45
C LEU A 209 -13.39 -21.07 -2.61
N SER A 210 -12.53 -21.39 -1.64
CA SER A 210 -11.11 -21.03 -1.66
C SER A 210 -10.36 -21.73 -2.80
N MET A 211 -10.71 -23.00 -3.06
CA MET A 211 -10.13 -23.76 -4.17
C MET A 211 -10.62 -23.24 -5.52
N ALA A 212 -11.92 -22.95 -5.63
CA ALA A 212 -12.51 -22.36 -6.85
C ALA A 212 -11.87 -21.00 -7.21
N ILE A 213 -11.56 -20.17 -6.21
CA ILE A 213 -10.86 -18.89 -6.44
C ILE A 213 -9.44 -19.12 -6.97
N CYS A 214 -8.70 -20.10 -6.44
CA CYS A 214 -7.37 -20.44 -6.94
C CYS A 214 -7.39 -20.86 -8.41
N ASP A 215 -8.39 -21.64 -8.84
CA ASP A 215 -8.54 -22.06 -10.24
C ASP A 215 -8.80 -20.87 -11.18
N ILE A 216 -9.66 -19.93 -10.75
CA ILE A 216 -9.90 -18.70 -11.51
C ILE A 216 -8.62 -17.86 -11.60
N LEU A 217 -7.89 -17.72 -10.50
CA LEU A 217 -6.65 -16.95 -10.45
C LEU A 217 -5.52 -17.59 -11.27
N GLU A 218 -5.47 -18.92 -11.37
CA GLU A 218 -4.53 -19.62 -12.25
C GLU A 218 -4.68 -19.18 -13.72
N HIS A 219 -5.92 -19.02 -14.18
CA HIS A 219 -6.21 -18.61 -15.55
C HIS A 219 -6.04 -17.09 -15.77
N VAL A 220 -6.46 -16.27 -14.81
CA VAL A 220 -6.49 -14.81 -14.97
C VAL A 220 -5.14 -14.15 -14.64
N ASP A 221 -4.33 -14.72 -13.74
CA ASP A 221 -2.97 -14.27 -13.40
C ASP A 221 -1.94 -15.30 -13.87
N SER A 222 -1.82 -15.46 -15.19
CA SER A 222 -0.97 -16.48 -15.84
C SER A 222 0.50 -16.38 -15.45
N LEU A 223 1.00 -15.18 -15.15
CA LEU A 223 2.37 -14.98 -14.66
C LEU A 223 2.62 -15.65 -13.30
N ARG A 224 1.57 -15.84 -12.49
CA ARG A 224 1.62 -16.50 -11.19
C ARG A 224 0.85 -17.83 -11.17
N ALA A 225 0.55 -18.43 -12.31
CA ALA A 225 -0.18 -19.69 -12.40
C ALA A 225 0.43 -20.78 -11.51
N SER A 226 1.75 -20.98 -11.55
CA SER A 226 2.44 -21.96 -10.69
C SER A 226 2.31 -21.67 -9.19
N TYR A 227 2.20 -20.40 -8.81
CA TYR A 227 1.95 -20.01 -7.42
C TYR A 227 0.51 -20.35 -7.00
N TRP A 228 -0.48 -20.15 -7.87
CA TRP A 228 -1.87 -20.48 -7.58
C TRP A 228 -2.10 -21.99 -7.49
N ILE A 229 -1.47 -22.79 -8.36
CA ILE A 229 -1.46 -24.26 -8.26
C ILE A 229 -0.85 -24.70 -6.93
N TRP A 230 0.32 -24.15 -6.56
CA TRP A 230 0.95 -24.43 -5.26
C TRP A 230 0.04 -24.04 -4.08
N ARG A 231 -0.63 -22.89 -4.18
CA ARG A 231 -1.53 -22.38 -3.14
C ARG A 231 -2.75 -23.29 -2.97
N LYS A 232 -3.38 -23.74 -4.06
CA LYS A 232 -4.48 -24.71 -4.06
C LYS A 232 -4.08 -26.01 -3.34
N ASN A 233 -2.91 -26.56 -3.69
CA ASN A 233 -2.39 -27.77 -3.05
C ASN A 233 -2.10 -27.61 -1.54
N LYS A 234 -1.79 -26.40 -1.09
CA LYS A 234 -1.60 -26.14 0.35
C LYS A 234 -2.92 -26.06 1.11
N LEU A 235 -3.99 -25.60 0.46
CA LEU A 235 -5.32 -25.53 1.06
C LEU A 235 -5.93 -26.93 1.24
N SER A 236 -5.79 -27.80 0.24
CA SER A 236 -6.31 -29.18 0.31
C SER A 236 -5.69 -30.02 1.43
N VAL A 237 -4.41 -29.80 1.73
CA VAL A 237 -3.70 -30.48 2.84
C VAL A 237 -4.14 -29.98 4.21
N ALA A 238 -4.67 -28.76 4.31
CA ALA A 238 -5.16 -28.19 5.57
C ALA A 238 -6.58 -28.65 5.94
N THR A 239 -7.31 -29.26 4.99
CA THR A 239 -8.70 -29.74 5.17
C THR A 239 -8.79 -31.22 5.57
N VAL A 240 -7.65 -31.93 5.67
CA VAL A 240 -7.54 -33.35 6.06
C VAL A 240 -7.10 -33.49 7.51
#